data_AF-G7YWC8-F1
#
_entry.id   AF-G7YWC8-F1
#
_cell.length_a   1.000
_cell.length_b   1.000
_cell.length_c   1.000
_cell.angle_alpha   90.00
_cell.angle_beta   90.00
_cell.angle_gamma   90.00
#
_symmetry.space_group_name_H-M   'P 1'
#
loop_
_entity.id
_entity.type
_entity.pdbx_description
1 polymer ?
#
loop_
_entity_poly.entity_id
_entity_poly.type
_entity_poly.pdbx_seq_one_letter_code
_entity_poly.pdbx_strand_id
1 'polypeptide(L)'
;MLRFDAVIVSSEADSSVSTRRLLLGVTASVAAIKTPLLVEQLTQLGFEIRVIATENSLKFFDPNDLSVRVFRDLEEWSTWSKRGDPILHIEVS
;
A
#
# COMPACT_ATOMS: atom_id res chain seq x y z
N MET A 1 -24.94 -1.53 -47.60
CA MET A 1 -24.12 -2.07 -46.50
C MET A 1 -23.45 -0.91 -45.81
N LEU A 2 -24.14 -0.31 -44.84
CA LEU A 2 -23.71 0.89 -44.13
C LEU A 2 -22.69 0.49 -43.06
N ARG A 3 -21.45 0.96 -43.17
CA ARG A 3 -20.49 0.95 -42.06
C ARG A 3 -20.74 2.20 -41.22
N PHE A 4 -21.15 2.00 -39.98
CA PHE A 4 -21.13 3.03 -38.95
C PHE A 4 -19.73 3.01 -38.33
N ASP A 5 -18.82 3.82 -38.86
CA ASP A 5 -17.57 4.11 -38.16
C ASP A 5 -17.88 5.19 -37.12
N ALA A 6 -18.08 4.75 -35.87
CA ALA A 6 -18.22 5.65 -34.74
C ALA A 6 -16.87 6.36 -34.52
N VAL A 7 -16.83 7.63 -34.92
CA VAL A 7 -15.78 8.58 -34.53
C VAL A 7 -15.87 8.75 -33.02
N ILE A 8 -15.03 8.02 -32.27
CA ILE A 8 -14.80 8.33 -30.86
C ILE A 8 -13.93 9.59 -30.84
N VAL A 9 -14.60 10.72 -30.62
CA VAL A 9 -13.96 12.00 -30.29
C VAL A 9 -13.12 11.79 -29.03
N SER A 10 -11.81 11.95 -29.15
CA SER A 10 -10.91 12.05 -28.01
C SER A 10 -11.27 13.32 -27.23
N SER A 11 -11.71 13.16 -25.97
CA SER A 11 -11.90 14.26 -25.01
C SER A 11 -10.83 14.16 -23.95
N GLU A 12 -10.10 15.26 -23.81
CA GLU A 12 -9.06 15.54 -22.81
C GLU A 12 -9.53 15.30 -21.37
N ALA A 13 -8.65 14.69 -20.58
CA ALA A 13 -8.40 15.05 -19.20
C ALA A 13 -7.00 14.55 -18.83
N ASP A 14 -5.99 15.40 -19.00
CA ASP A 14 -4.77 15.27 -18.22
C ASP A 14 -5.09 15.68 -16.78
N SER A 15 -5.84 14.82 -16.09
CA SER A 15 -5.92 14.87 -14.64
C SER A 15 -4.73 14.07 -14.15
N SER A 16 -3.71 14.72 -13.61
CA SER A 16 -2.77 14.03 -12.73
C SER A 16 -3.60 13.43 -11.59
N VAL A 17 -4.05 12.18 -11.75
CA VAL A 17 -4.70 11.44 -10.67
C VAL A 17 -3.63 11.33 -9.61
N SER A 18 -3.67 12.22 -8.62
CA SER A 18 -2.70 12.19 -7.54
C SER A 18 -3.01 10.93 -6.73
N THR A 19 -2.31 9.84 -7.03
CA THR A 19 -2.40 8.61 -6.26
C THR A 19 -2.08 8.97 -4.81
N ARG A 20 -3.06 8.82 -3.93
CA ARG A 20 -2.91 9.20 -2.53
C ARG A 20 -2.13 8.11 -1.82
N ARG A 21 -1.00 8.47 -1.22
CA ARG A 21 -0.18 7.55 -0.44
C ARG A 21 -0.76 7.41 0.96
N LEU A 22 -0.88 6.17 1.43
CA LEU A 22 -1.40 5.84 2.75
C LEU A 22 -0.46 4.88 3.45
N LEU A 23 -0.05 5.24 4.66
CA LEU A 23 0.72 4.39 5.55
C LEU A 23 -0.19 3.79 6.61
N LEU A 24 -0.37 2.48 6.59
CA LEU A 24 -1.24 1.76 7.52
C LEU A 24 -0.40 1.11 8.64
N GLY A 25 -0.48 1.67 9.84
CA GLY A 25 0.11 1.07 11.04
C GLY A 25 -0.82 0.03 11.68
N VAL A 26 -0.31 -1.18 11.90
CA VAL A 26 -1.06 -2.31 12.46
C VAL A 26 -0.42 -2.79 13.77
N THR A 27 -1.22 -2.80 14.83
CA THR A 27 -0.80 -3.17 16.18
C THR A 27 -1.58 -4.40 16.69
N ALA A 28 -1.17 -4.94 17.84
CA ALA A 28 -1.65 -6.21 18.38
C ALA A 28 -3.04 -6.15 19.03
N SER A 29 -4.05 -5.78 18.25
CA SER A 29 -5.46 -5.91 18.59
C SER A 29 -6.08 -7.06 17.80
N VAL A 30 -7.15 -7.67 18.33
CA VAL A 30 -7.96 -8.65 17.59
C VAL A 30 -8.50 -8.04 16.28
N ALA A 31 -8.70 -6.72 16.24
CA ALA A 31 -9.10 -6.01 15.02
C ALA A 31 -8.12 -6.18 13.85
N ALA A 32 -6.85 -6.50 14.10
CA ALA A 32 -5.84 -6.73 13.07
C ALA A 32 -6.19 -7.89 12.12
N ILE A 33 -7.11 -8.80 12.51
CA ILE A 33 -7.64 -9.84 11.62
C ILE A 33 -8.35 -9.27 10.38
N LYS A 34 -8.79 -8.00 10.43
CA LYS A 34 -9.44 -7.31 9.31
C LYS A 34 -8.48 -6.50 8.44
N THR A 35 -7.18 -6.57 8.69
CA THR A 35 -6.15 -5.87 7.90
C THR A 35 -6.26 -6.20 6.40
N PRO A 36 -6.41 -7.47 5.96
CA PRO A 36 -6.54 -7.77 4.54
C PRO A 36 -7.74 -7.10 3.87
N LEU A 37 -8.90 -7.16 4.54
CA LEU A 37 -10.12 -6.50 4.05
C LEU A 37 -9.95 -4.99 3.95
N LEU A 38 -9.32 -4.36 4.94
CA LEU A 38 -9.07 -2.92 4.96
C LEU A 38 -8.14 -2.50 3.82
N VAL A 39 -7.05 -3.26 3.60
CA VAL A 39 -6.10 -3.02 2.50
C VAL A 39 -6.78 -3.14 1.14
N GLU A 40 -7.60 -4.17 0.94
CA GLU A 40 -8.34 -4.37 -0.30
C GLU A 40 -9.26 -3.19 -0.61
N GLN A 41 -10.07 -2.77 0.38
CA GLN A 41 -11.00 -1.66 0.22
C GLN A 41 -10.30 -0.34 -0.06
N LEU A 42 -9.22 -0.05 0.66
CA LEU A 42 -8.42 1.16 0.43
C LEU A 42 -7.73 1.13 -0.95
N THR A 43 -7.31 -0.04 -1.43
CA THR A 43 -6.71 -0.17 -2.77
C THR A 43 -7.76 0.13 -3.85
N GLN A 44 -8.98 -0.38 -3.69
CA GLN A 44 -10.11 -0.10 -4.59
C GLN A 44 -10.49 1.39 -4.62
N LEU A 45 -10.26 2.12 -3.52
CA LEU A 45 -10.45 3.57 -3.44
C LEU A 45 -9.30 4.38 -4.08
N GLY A 46 -8.31 3.71 -4.68
CA GLY A 46 -7.21 4.32 -5.42
C GLY A 46 -6.06 4.82 -4.55
N PHE A 47 -5.86 4.24 -3.35
CA PHE A 47 -4.70 4.54 -2.50
C PHE A 47 -3.49 3.66 -2.84
N GLU A 48 -2.30 4.25 -2.84
CA GLU A 48 -1.03 3.52 -2.78
C GLU A 48 -0.73 3.24 -1.30
N ILE A 49 -0.83 1.97 -0.89
CA ILE A 49 -0.75 1.59 0.53
C ILE A 49 0.58 0.92 0.84
N ARG A 50 1.14 1.29 1.99
CA ARG A 50 2.23 0.57 2.65
C ARG A 50 1.76 0.19 4.05
N VAL A 51 2.07 -1.02 4.50
CA VAL A 51 1.68 -1.50 5.83
C VAL A 51 2.91 -1.55 6.72
N ILE A 52 2.81 -1.03 7.94
CA ILE A 52 3.80 -1.27 9.00
C ILE A 52 3.10 -2.13 10.04
N ALA A 53 3.65 -3.30 10.32
CA ALA A 53 3.07 -4.25 11.25
C ALA A 53 4.04 -4.55 12.39
N THR A 54 3.54 -4.46 13.62
CA THR A 54 4.27 -4.97 14.78
C THR A 54 4.30 -6.50 14.76
N GLU A 55 5.34 -7.14 15.28
CA GLU A 55 5.46 -8.61 15.31
C GLU A 55 4.25 -9.30 15.98
N ASN A 56 3.69 -8.68 17.03
CA ASN A 56 2.52 -9.22 17.71
C ASN A 56 1.23 -9.12 16.88
N SER A 57 1.14 -8.19 15.93
CA SER A 57 -0.02 -8.06 15.05
C SER A 57 -0.11 -9.17 14.01
N LEU A 58 1.04 -9.75 13.62
CA LEU A 58 1.15 -10.86 12.67
C LEU A 58 0.55 -12.18 13.20
N LYS A 59 0.20 -12.23 14.49
CA LYS A 59 -0.59 -13.33 15.06
C LYS A 59 -2.04 -13.35 14.55
N PHE A 60 -2.51 -12.25 13.95
CA PHE A 60 -3.90 -12.07 13.53
C PHE A 60 -4.10 -12.09 12.00
N PHE A 61 -3.05 -11.96 11.20
CA PHE A 61 -3.11 -12.04 9.74
C PHE A 61 -1.74 -12.43 9.16
N ASP A 62 -1.71 -13.03 7.97
CA ASP A 62 -0.47 -13.34 7.26
C ASP A 62 -0.11 -12.17 6.30
N PRO A 63 1.11 -11.59 6.38
CA PRO A 63 1.60 -10.62 5.41
C PRO A 63 1.53 -11.07 3.96
N ASN A 64 1.64 -12.38 3.69
CA ASN A 64 1.57 -12.92 2.33
C ASN A 64 0.15 -12.87 1.73
N ASP A 65 -0.88 -12.70 2.56
CA ASP A 65 -2.26 -12.51 2.11
C ASP A 65 -2.53 -11.08 1.60
N LEU A 66 -1.56 -10.16 1.77
CA LEU A 66 -1.68 -8.77 1.37
C LEU A 66 -1.06 -8.54 -0.02
N SER A 67 -1.77 -7.81 -0.87
CA SER A 67 -1.26 -7.37 -2.18
C SER A 67 -0.29 -6.19 -2.11
N VAL A 68 0.08 -5.76 -0.90
CA VAL A 68 0.87 -4.56 -0.63
C VAL A 68 2.10 -4.90 0.22
N ARG A 69 3.12 -4.04 0.15
CA ARG A 69 4.34 -4.25 0.93
C ARG A 69 4.08 -4.03 2.42
N VAL A 70 4.53 -4.99 3.23
CA VAL A 70 4.51 -4.95 4.70
C VAL A 70 5.92 -4.74 5.21
N PHE A 71 6.11 -3.74 6.06
CA PHE A 71 7.35 -3.44 6.77
C PHE A 71 7.22 -3.93 8.22
N ARG A 72 8.33 -4.49 8.73
CA ARG A 72 8.42 -5.10 10.05
C ARG A 72 9.61 -4.53 10.82
N ASP A 73 9.55 -4.61 12.14
CA ASP A 73 10.62 -4.12 13.02
C ASP A 73 11.98 -4.77 12.71
N LEU A 74 11.98 -6.05 12.33
CA LEU A 74 13.18 -6.81 11.94
C LEU A 74 13.89 -6.24 10.69
N GLU A 75 13.18 -5.54 9.82
CA GLU A 75 13.72 -5.00 8.56
C GLU A 75 14.40 -3.63 8.73
N GLU A 76 14.16 -2.97 9.86
CA GLU A 76 14.78 -1.68 10.19
C GLU A 76 16.30 -1.81 10.42
N TRP A 77 16.71 -2.86 11.13
CA TRP A 77 18.09 -3.04 11.58
C TRP A 77 18.99 -3.80 10.60
N SER A 78 18.40 -4.47 9.60
CA SER A 78 19.16 -5.09 8.52
C SER A 78 19.64 -4.08 7.47
N THR A 79 18.97 -2.93 7.38
CA THR A 79 19.23 -1.90 6.36
C THR A 79 20.23 -0.84 6.84
N TRP A 80 20.43 -0.71 8.15
CA TRP A 80 21.30 0.30 8.74
C TRP A 80 22.60 -0.30 9.30
N SER A 81 23.74 -0.01 8.68
CA SER A 81 25.06 -0.48 9.13
C SER A 81 26.03 0.66 9.45
N LYS A 82 25.98 1.76 8.68
CA LYS A 82 26.85 2.93 8.84
C LYS A 82 26.05 4.23 8.73
N ARG A 83 26.63 5.32 9.24
CA ARG A 83 26.08 6.67 9.04
C ARG A 83 26.01 6.98 7.54
N GLY A 84 24.82 7.34 7.07
CA GLY A 84 24.53 7.62 5.65
C GLY A 84 23.71 6.53 4.96
N ASP A 85 23.50 5.37 5.59
CA ASP A 85 22.56 4.37 5.07
C ASP A 85 21.11 4.84 5.27
N PRO A 86 20.20 4.44 4.37
CA PRO A 86 18.78 4.80 4.43
C PRO A 86 18.14 4.30 5.72
N ILE A 87 17.34 5.17 6.35
CA ILE A 87 16.66 4.86 7.61
C ILE A 87 15.20 4.56 7.29
N LEU A 88 14.80 3.29 7.46
CA LEU A 88 13.50 2.79 7.01
C LEU A 88 12.32 3.61 7.54
N HIS A 89 12.31 3.97 8.83
CA HIS A 89 11.22 4.77 9.42
C HIS A 89 11.12 6.21 8.87
N ILE A 90 12.14 6.70 8.15
CA ILE A 90 12.11 8.00 7.45
C ILE A 90 11.60 7.81 6.02
N GLU A 91 12.06 6.78 5.31
CA GLU A 91 11.78 6.55 3.89
C GLU A 91 10.40 5.97 3.56
N VAL A 92 9.73 5.41 4.56
CA VAL A 92 8.40 4.80 4.38
C VAL A 92 7.29 5.87 4.19
N SER A 93 7.60 7.14 4.49
CA SER A 93 6.73 8.33 4.34
C SER A 93 6.29 8.62 2.90
#